data_AF-A0A928TZL2-F1
#
_entry.id   AF-A0A928TZL2-F1
#
_cell.length_a   1.000
_cell.length_b   1.000
_cell.length_c   1.000
_cell.angle_alpha   90.00
_cell.angle_beta   90.00
_cell.angle_gamma   90.00
#
_symmetry.space_group_name_H-M   'P 1'
#
loop_
_entity.id
_entity.type
_entity.pdbx_description
1 polymer ?
#
loop_
_entity_poly.entity_id
_entity_poly.type
_entity_poly.pdbx_seq_one_letter_code
_entity_poly.pdbx_strand_id
1 'polypeptide(L)'
;MFEVNGTYANRKGEYTVLEITPPVMLVRYSDGEEAELKISVQERIWQNIATEYEARAASKSARRKSAQGTNHFIKVVSTPSVDELTFPGWAERMVMAPLPGSTVTVKAGDRLIIYGLESRTFFAVITITGDSKSANPKDYFFTVNMDQVDFFPIDIDATVARPDNGVEVDTVELESQPRFRRLRLEAETYLPISEDDFELLAEALTEVTEEEDVDEEEVEEEFEEEEEE
;
A
#
# COMPACT_ATOMS: atom_id res chain seq x y z
N MET A 1 -25.32 3.39 15.61
CA MET A 1 -26.11 4.45 16.26
C MET A 1 -25.54 5.80 15.87
N PHE A 2 -26.32 6.58 15.12
CA PHE A 2 -25.95 7.91 14.64
C PHE A 2 -26.41 8.97 15.64
N GLU A 3 -25.65 10.06 15.74
CA GLU A 3 -25.96 11.22 16.59
C GLU A 3 -26.16 12.47 15.73
N VAL A 4 -27.10 13.34 16.12
CA VAL A 4 -27.32 14.63 15.46
C VAL A 4 -26.12 15.54 15.68
N ASN A 5 -25.64 16.17 14.61
CA ASN A 5 -24.35 16.86 14.45
C ASN A 5 -23.12 15.93 14.52
N GLY A 6 -23.30 14.62 14.53
CA GLY A 6 -22.20 13.68 14.34
C GLY A 6 -21.76 13.67 12.87
N THR A 7 -20.45 13.61 12.65
CA THR A 7 -19.85 13.46 11.33
C THR A 7 -19.52 12.00 11.10
N TYR A 8 -19.94 11.48 9.96
CA TYR A 8 -19.80 10.09 9.57
C TYR A 8 -19.41 10.06 8.09
N ALA A 9 -18.80 8.96 7.64
CA ALA A 9 -18.51 8.74 6.24
C ALA A 9 -19.39 7.60 5.72
N ASN A 10 -19.79 7.68 4.46
CA ASN A 10 -20.20 6.55 3.65
C ASN A 10 -19.46 6.65 2.31
N ARG A 11 -19.77 5.78 1.36
CA ARG A 11 -19.12 5.76 0.04
C ARG A 11 -19.28 7.08 -0.75
N LYS A 12 -20.35 7.85 -0.52
CA LYS A 12 -20.52 9.19 -1.12
C LYS A 12 -19.66 10.29 -0.47
N GLY A 13 -18.90 9.95 0.57
CA GLY A 13 -18.03 10.86 1.30
C GLY A 13 -18.56 11.21 2.70
N GLU A 14 -17.93 12.23 3.28
CA GLU A 14 -18.25 12.67 4.63
C GLU A 14 -19.58 13.42 4.67
N TYR A 15 -20.42 13.05 5.63
CA TYR A 15 -21.68 13.69 5.90
C TYR A 15 -21.86 13.98 7.39
N THR A 16 -22.56 15.07 7.67
CA THR A 16 -23.00 15.45 9.02
C THR A 16 -24.48 15.17 9.16
N VAL A 17 -24.87 14.47 10.21
CA VAL A 17 -26.30 14.19 10.48
C VAL A 17 -26.97 15.45 11.01
N LEU A 18 -27.93 15.98 10.27
CA LEU A 18 -28.68 17.18 10.68
C LEU A 18 -29.89 16.86 11.55
N GLU A 19 -30.59 15.78 11.23
CA GLU A 19 -31.81 15.38 11.95
C GLU A 19 -32.00 13.86 11.86
N ILE A 20 -32.53 13.25 12.92
CA ILE A 20 -32.85 11.82 12.94
C ILE A 20 -34.34 11.67 13.19
N THR A 21 -35.07 11.19 12.17
CA THR A 21 -36.51 10.96 12.20
C THR A 21 -36.79 9.53 11.74
N PRO A 22 -36.77 8.53 12.66
CA PRO A 22 -36.88 7.14 12.27
C PRO A 22 -38.08 6.87 11.35
N PRO A 23 -37.91 6.15 10.22
CA PRO A 23 -36.78 5.26 9.89
C PRO A 23 -35.60 5.92 9.13
N VAL A 24 -35.62 7.24 8.97
CA VAL A 24 -34.67 8.00 8.14
C VAL A 24 -33.90 9.05 8.95
N MET A 25 -32.83 9.57 8.38
CA MET A 25 -32.08 10.70 8.90
C MET A 25 -31.76 11.68 7.77
N LEU A 26 -31.83 12.96 8.06
CA LEU A 26 -31.39 14.01 7.17
C LEU A 26 -29.90 14.26 7.41
N VAL A 27 -29.12 14.24 6.35
CA VAL A 27 -27.67 14.47 6.41
C VAL A 27 -27.29 15.59 5.46
N ARG A 28 -26.13 16.21 5.72
CA ARG A 28 -25.49 17.17 4.81
C ARG A 28 -24.08 16.71 4.48
N TYR A 29 -23.78 16.57 3.20
CA TYR A 29 -22.46 16.24 2.70
C TYR A 29 -21.52 17.45 2.75
N SER A 30 -20.21 17.19 2.62
CA SER A 30 -19.17 18.23 2.64
C SER A 30 -19.30 19.26 1.51
N ASP A 31 -19.90 18.88 0.38
CA ASP A 31 -20.25 19.74 -0.75
C ASP A 31 -21.48 20.65 -0.48
N GLY A 32 -22.15 20.44 0.65
CA GLY A 32 -23.35 21.17 1.06
C GLY A 32 -24.67 20.56 0.59
N GLU A 33 -24.65 19.42 -0.12
CA GLU A 33 -25.86 18.71 -0.52
C GLU A 33 -26.56 18.07 0.69
N GLU A 34 -27.89 18.14 0.73
CA GLU A 34 -28.69 17.54 1.79
C GLU A 34 -29.45 16.32 1.26
N ALA A 35 -29.38 15.20 2.00
CA ALA A 35 -30.01 13.95 1.59
C ALA A 35 -30.72 13.26 2.76
N GLU A 36 -31.82 12.59 2.45
CA GLU A 36 -32.55 11.73 3.38
C GLU A 36 -32.06 10.29 3.23
N LEU A 37 -31.45 9.74 4.28
CA LEU A 37 -30.86 8.40 4.30
C LEU A 37 -31.61 7.48 5.26
N LYS A 38 -31.75 6.21 4.89
CA LYS A 38 -32.32 5.18 5.78
C LYS A 38 -31.30 4.80 6.85
N ILE A 39 -31.70 4.91 8.12
CA ILE A 39 -30.82 4.62 9.27
C ILE A 39 -30.31 3.17 9.20
N SER A 40 -31.17 2.21 8.89
CA SER A 40 -30.81 0.79 8.84
C SER A 40 -29.74 0.46 7.78
N VAL A 41 -29.74 1.18 6.66
CA VAL A 41 -28.75 1.01 5.60
C VAL A 41 -27.41 1.57 6.05
N GLN A 42 -27.41 2.79 6.60
CA GLN A 42 -26.19 3.44 7.06
C GLN A 42 -25.58 2.71 8.26
N GLU A 43 -26.37 2.12 9.16
CA GLU A 43 -25.84 1.30 10.26
C GLU A 43 -25.14 0.04 9.75
N ARG A 44 -25.65 -0.60 8.70
CA ARG A 44 -25.01 -1.77 8.08
C ARG A 44 -23.70 -1.38 7.40
N ILE A 45 -23.69 -0.27 6.66
CA ILE A 45 -22.47 0.27 6.02
C ILE A 45 -21.41 0.55 7.09
N TRP A 46 -21.79 1.23 8.17
CA TRP A 46 -20.89 1.53 9.28
C TRP A 46 -20.39 0.28 10.00
N GLN A 47 -21.23 -0.73 10.20
CA GLN A 47 -20.79 -1.98 10.81
C GLN A 47 -19.76 -2.73 9.95
N ASN A 48 -19.93 -2.71 8.62
CA ASN A 48 -18.97 -3.32 7.71
C ASN A 48 -17.64 -2.57 7.74
N ILE A 49 -17.67 -1.23 7.59
CA ILE A 49 -16.47 -0.37 7.66
C ILE A 49 -15.74 -0.56 9.00
N ALA A 50 -16.47 -0.54 10.12
CA ALA A 50 -15.86 -0.71 11.44
C ALA A 50 -15.24 -2.09 11.65
N THR A 51 -15.89 -3.16 11.14
CA THR A 51 -15.37 -4.53 11.24
C THR A 51 -14.10 -4.70 10.41
N GLU A 52 -14.07 -4.12 9.22
CA GLU A 52 -12.89 -4.12 8.35
C GLU A 52 -11.74 -3.31 8.98
N TYR A 53 -12.04 -2.12 9.49
CA TYR A 53 -11.07 -1.28 10.17
C TYR A 53 -10.49 -1.96 11.42
N GLU A 54 -11.31 -2.63 12.24
CA GLU A 54 -10.83 -3.38 13.42
C GLU A 54 -9.96 -4.59 13.03
N ALA A 55 -10.32 -5.33 11.98
CA ALA A 55 -9.52 -6.45 11.49
C ALA A 55 -8.15 -5.98 10.95
N ARG A 56 -8.13 -4.85 10.23
CA ARG A 56 -6.91 -4.25 9.65
C ARG A 56 -6.05 -3.54 10.71
N ALA A 57 -6.66 -2.94 11.74
CA ALA A 57 -5.94 -2.37 12.88
C ALA A 57 -5.32 -3.44 13.80
N ALA A 58 -6.00 -4.58 13.99
CA ALA A 58 -5.49 -5.70 14.77
C ALA A 58 -4.26 -6.35 14.11
N SER A 59 -4.22 -6.45 12.78
CA SER A 59 -3.05 -6.93 12.03
C SER A 59 -1.89 -5.93 12.05
N LYS A 60 -2.17 -4.62 11.91
CA LYS A 60 -1.17 -3.53 12.09
C LYS A 60 -0.54 -3.55 13.49
N SER A 61 -1.33 -3.77 14.54
CA SER A 61 -0.87 -3.84 15.95
C SER A 61 -0.07 -5.11 16.28
N ALA A 62 -0.41 -6.25 15.66
CA ALA A 62 0.35 -7.48 15.80
C ALA A 62 1.72 -7.39 15.10
N ARG A 63 1.81 -6.75 13.93
CA ARG A 63 3.06 -6.49 13.19
C ARG A 63 4.01 -5.53 13.93
N ARG A 64 3.49 -4.50 14.60
CA ARG A 64 4.31 -3.59 15.44
C ARG A 64 4.96 -4.27 16.65
N LYS A 65 4.37 -5.34 17.18
CA LYS A 65 4.95 -6.08 18.33
C LYS A 65 6.09 -7.04 17.96
N SER A 66 6.25 -7.40 16.68
CA SER A 66 7.37 -8.23 16.21
C SER A 66 8.61 -7.42 15.77
N ALA A 67 8.56 -6.09 15.79
CA ALA A 67 9.58 -5.19 15.24
C ALA A 67 10.86 -4.99 16.09
N GLN A 68 11.03 -5.70 17.22
CA GLN A 68 12.30 -5.64 17.96
C GLN A 68 13.41 -6.37 17.21
N GLY A 69 14.14 -5.61 16.38
CA GLY A 69 15.34 -6.07 15.65
C GLY A 69 15.14 -6.35 14.16
N THR A 70 14.07 -5.81 13.56
CA THR A 70 13.82 -5.84 12.11
C THR A 70 14.52 -4.67 11.43
N ASN A 71 15.23 -4.93 10.34
CA ASN A 71 15.82 -3.87 9.55
C ASN A 71 14.84 -3.39 8.47
N HIS A 72 14.96 -2.12 8.09
CA HIS A 72 14.14 -1.48 7.07
C HIS A 72 15.02 -1.06 5.90
N PHE A 73 14.57 -1.35 4.69
CA PHE A 73 15.32 -1.06 3.47
C PHE A 73 14.45 -0.44 2.38
N ILE A 74 15.04 0.41 1.56
CA ILE A 74 14.53 0.73 0.23
C ILE A 74 15.15 -0.24 -0.76
N LYS A 75 14.32 -0.93 -1.53
CA LYS A 75 14.75 -1.76 -2.66
C LYS A 75 14.43 -1.00 -3.95
N VAL A 76 15.48 -0.66 -4.68
CA VAL A 76 15.39 0.02 -5.98
C VAL A 76 15.21 -1.04 -7.06
N VAL A 77 14.19 -0.89 -7.89
CA VAL A 77 13.90 -1.79 -8.99
C VAL A 77 13.74 -1.03 -10.29
N SER A 78 14.01 -1.71 -11.41
CA SER A 78 13.66 -1.23 -12.74
C SER A 78 12.38 -1.94 -13.15
N THR A 79 11.31 -1.19 -13.26
CA THR A 79 10.01 -1.69 -13.72
C THR A 79 9.75 -1.11 -15.11
N PRO A 80 9.53 -1.95 -16.14
CA PRO A 80 9.10 -1.42 -17.42
C PRO A 80 7.78 -0.67 -17.22
N SER A 81 7.63 0.47 -17.88
CA SER A 81 6.52 1.41 -17.74
C SER A 81 5.21 0.91 -18.38
N VAL A 82 4.87 -0.37 -18.20
CA VAL A 82 3.63 -0.98 -18.73
C VAL A 82 2.59 -0.98 -17.62
N ASP A 83 1.32 -0.79 -17.99
CA ASP A 83 0.12 -0.56 -17.17
C ASP A 83 -0.18 -1.59 -16.05
N GLU A 84 0.68 -2.58 -15.85
CA GLU A 84 0.48 -3.69 -14.93
C GLU A 84 1.80 -4.02 -14.23
N LEU A 85 1.74 -4.23 -12.90
CA LEU A 85 2.84 -4.58 -12.00
C LEU A 85 3.56 -5.88 -12.41
N THR A 86 4.31 -5.83 -13.50
CA THR A 86 5.03 -6.94 -14.12
C THR A 86 6.49 -6.96 -13.64
N PHE A 87 6.70 -6.68 -12.35
CA PHE A 87 8.03 -6.74 -11.75
C PHE A 87 8.49 -8.22 -11.64
N PRO A 88 9.74 -8.53 -12.04
CA PRO A 88 10.32 -9.87 -11.87
C PRO A 88 10.15 -10.47 -10.46
N GLY A 89 9.63 -11.69 -10.37
CA GLY A 89 9.42 -12.40 -9.10
C GLY A 89 8.19 -11.97 -8.29
N TRP A 90 7.46 -10.93 -8.74
CA TRP A 90 6.30 -10.41 -8.03
C TRP A 90 5.16 -11.43 -7.94
N ALA A 91 4.84 -12.09 -9.07
CA ALA A 91 3.80 -13.12 -9.13
C ALA A 91 4.15 -14.34 -8.25
N GLU A 92 5.43 -14.70 -8.18
CA GLU A 92 5.92 -15.80 -7.34
C GLU A 92 6.14 -15.40 -5.87
N ARG A 93 5.89 -14.14 -5.51
CA ARG A 93 6.15 -13.56 -4.19
C ARG A 93 7.59 -13.77 -3.74
N MET A 94 8.53 -13.46 -4.64
CA MET A 94 9.97 -13.56 -4.41
C MET A 94 10.63 -12.20 -4.67
N VAL A 95 11.58 -11.83 -3.82
CA VAL A 95 12.46 -10.67 -4.05
C VAL A 95 13.91 -11.13 -4.17
N MET A 96 14.65 -10.59 -5.13
CA MET A 96 16.06 -10.91 -5.31
C MET A 96 16.90 -10.29 -4.19
N ALA A 97 17.71 -11.11 -3.53
CA ALA A 97 18.67 -10.69 -2.51
C ALA A 97 19.63 -9.59 -3.01
N PRO A 98 20.27 -8.84 -2.10
CA PRO A 98 21.34 -7.92 -2.47
C PRO A 98 22.43 -8.62 -3.30
N LEU A 99 22.88 -7.97 -4.37
CA LEU A 99 23.91 -8.52 -5.24
C LEU A 99 25.23 -8.79 -4.47
N PRO A 100 26.03 -9.79 -4.88
CA PRO A 100 27.32 -10.08 -4.25
C PRO A 100 28.23 -8.84 -4.26
N GLY A 101 28.69 -8.42 -3.09
CA GLY A 101 29.48 -7.19 -2.90
C GLY A 101 28.69 -6.02 -2.31
N SER A 102 27.37 -6.15 -2.14
CA SER A 102 26.59 -5.25 -1.30
C SER A 102 27.05 -5.31 0.16
N THR A 103 27.01 -4.17 0.86
CA THR A 103 27.24 -4.09 2.31
C THR A 103 25.98 -4.44 3.11
N VAL A 104 24.85 -4.65 2.43
CA VAL A 104 23.55 -4.92 3.04
C VAL A 104 23.31 -6.42 3.08
N THR A 105 22.93 -6.91 4.26
CA THR A 105 22.46 -8.28 4.48
C THR A 105 21.01 -8.22 4.93
N VAL A 106 20.17 -9.04 4.33
CA VAL A 106 18.73 -9.09 4.59
C VAL A 106 18.36 -10.46 5.17
N LYS A 107 17.39 -10.49 6.08
CA LYS A 107 16.90 -11.72 6.76
C LYS A 107 15.37 -11.74 6.84
N ALA A 108 14.83 -12.89 7.22
CA ALA A 108 13.41 -13.01 7.57
C ALA A 108 13.01 -12.02 8.67
N GLY A 109 11.86 -11.38 8.47
CA GLY A 109 11.33 -10.30 9.31
C GLY A 109 11.79 -8.90 8.88
N ASP A 110 12.81 -8.76 8.02
CA ASP A 110 13.16 -7.44 7.48
C ASP A 110 12.07 -6.96 6.51
N ARG A 111 11.88 -5.65 6.49
CA ARG A 111 10.83 -4.99 5.71
C ARG A 111 11.44 -4.10 4.66
N LEU A 112 10.80 -4.05 3.49
CA LEU A 112 11.29 -3.33 2.35
C LEU A 112 10.19 -2.45 1.77
N ILE A 113 10.58 -1.26 1.34
CA ILE A 113 9.76 -0.44 0.47
C ILE A 113 10.37 -0.42 -0.92
N ILE A 114 9.55 -0.65 -1.94
CA ILE A 114 9.99 -0.79 -3.32
C ILE A 114 9.90 0.56 -4.01
N TYR A 115 11.00 0.97 -4.63
CA TYR A 115 11.13 2.22 -5.39
C TYR A 115 11.36 1.92 -6.87
N GLY A 116 10.52 2.48 -7.74
CA GLY A 116 10.64 2.36 -9.20
C GLY A 116 11.55 3.45 -9.76
N LEU A 117 12.57 3.08 -10.54
CA LEU A 117 13.47 4.05 -11.18
C LEU A 117 12.78 4.88 -12.26
N GLU A 118 11.90 4.24 -13.01
CA GLU A 118 11.19 4.81 -14.15
C GLU A 118 10.06 5.74 -13.68
N SER A 119 9.21 5.26 -12.76
CA SER A 119 8.10 6.01 -12.18
C SER A 119 8.56 7.06 -11.17
N ARG A 120 9.72 6.85 -10.53
CA ARG A 120 10.27 7.68 -9.44
C ARG A 120 9.41 7.73 -8.17
N THR A 121 8.61 6.70 -7.97
CA THR A 121 7.67 6.55 -6.86
C THR A 121 8.02 5.34 -6.00
N PHE A 122 7.58 5.38 -4.75
CA PHE A 122 7.46 4.20 -3.90
C PHE A 122 6.09 3.58 -4.14
N PHE A 123 6.04 2.28 -4.45
CA PHE A 123 4.80 1.67 -4.92
C PHE A 123 4.41 0.39 -4.18
N ALA A 124 5.29 -0.18 -3.35
CA ALA A 124 4.95 -1.35 -2.57
C ALA A 124 5.71 -1.42 -1.24
N VAL A 125 5.05 -1.96 -0.22
CA VAL A 125 5.63 -2.33 1.07
C VAL A 125 5.57 -3.85 1.18
N ILE A 126 6.70 -4.47 1.49
CA ILE A 126 6.82 -5.92 1.59
C ILE A 126 7.59 -6.34 2.85
N THR A 127 7.30 -7.54 3.32
CA THR A 127 7.98 -8.18 4.45
C THR A 127 8.59 -9.51 4.02
N ILE A 128 9.84 -9.78 4.39
CA ILE A 128 10.44 -11.09 4.11
C ILE A 128 9.95 -12.11 5.13
N THR A 129 9.44 -13.24 4.63
CA THR A 129 8.75 -14.23 5.46
C THR A 129 9.58 -15.47 5.76
N GLY A 130 10.68 -15.71 5.04
CA GLY A 130 11.44 -16.94 5.16
C GLY A 130 12.87 -16.85 4.67
N ASP A 131 13.54 -18.00 4.66
CA ASP A 131 14.95 -18.12 4.28
C ASP A 131 15.14 -17.98 2.77
N SER A 132 16.34 -17.53 2.38
CA SER A 132 16.72 -17.39 0.98
C SER A 132 16.77 -18.75 0.27
N LYS A 133 16.31 -18.77 -0.97
CA LYS A 133 16.45 -19.88 -1.91
C LYS A 133 17.29 -19.44 -3.11
N SER A 134 18.34 -20.20 -3.40
CA SER A 134 19.14 -19.98 -4.60
C SER A 134 18.43 -20.49 -5.83
N ALA A 135 18.34 -19.67 -6.88
CA ALA A 135 17.69 -20.00 -8.15
C ALA A 135 18.31 -19.23 -9.31
N ASN A 136 17.97 -19.60 -10.54
CA ASN A 136 18.39 -18.84 -11.72
C ASN A 136 17.54 -17.56 -11.81
N PRO A 137 18.13 -16.37 -11.94
CA PRO A 137 17.37 -15.12 -12.07
C PRO A 137 16.31 -15.14 -13.19
N LYS A 138 16.59 -15.87 -14.27
CA LYS A 138 15.68 -16.01 -15.41
C LYS A 138 14.41 -16.79 -15.08
N ASP A 139 14.45 -17.65 -14.06
CA ASP A 139 13.27 -18.40 -13.60
C ASP A 139 12.20 -17.45 -13.02
N TYR A 140 12.62 -16.25 -12.59
CA TYR A 140 11.77 -15.20 -12.05
C TYR A 140 11.80 -13.93 -12.93
N PHE A 141 12.20 -14.05 -14.21
CA PHE A 141 12.23 -12.95 -15.18
C PHE A 141 13.21 -11.80 -14.88
N PHE A 142 14.16 -11.98 -13.95
CA PHE A 142 15.20 -10.98 -13.72
C PHE A 142 16.21 -10.95 -14.87
N THR A 143 16.62 -9.75 -15.28
CA THR A 143 17.57 -9.52 -16.39
C THR A 143 19.03 -9.56 -15.95
N VAL A 144 19.30 -9.95 -14.71
CA VAL A 144 20.64 -10.03 -14.12
C VAL A 144 21.45 -11.15 -14.78
N ASN A 145 22.66 -10.82 -15.24
CA ASN A 145 23.58 -11.77 -15.87
C ASN A 145 24.35 -12.60 -14.83
N MET A 146 23.63 -13.45 -14.09
CA MET A 146 24.20 -14.39 -13.11
C MET A 146 23.58 -15.78 -13.25
N ASP A 147 24.37 -16.83 -12.99
CA ASP A 147 23.90 -18.21 -13.11
C ASP A 147 22.98 -18.62 -11.95
N GLN A 148 23.27 -18.11 -10.75
CA GLN A 148 22.45 -18.28 -9.55
C GLN A 148 22.52 -17.03 -8.68
N VAL A 149 21.38 -16.64 -8.11
CA VAL A 149 21.26 -15.63 -7.06
C VAL A 149 20.29 -16.12 -6.00
N ASP A 150 20.38 -15.52 -4.82
CA ASP A 150 19.48 -15.83 -3.72
C ASP A 150 18.20 -15.00 -3.82
N PHE A 151 17.07 -15.63 -3.55
CA PHE A 151 15.75 -14.99 -3.52
C PHE A 151 15.08 -15.24 -2.18
N PHE A 152 14.41 -14.23 -1.65
CA PHE A 152 13.66 -14.33 -0.41
C PHE A 152 12.16 -14.39 -0.68
N PRO A 153 11.41 -15.29 -0.02
CA PRO A 153 9.95 -15.25 -0.08
C PRO A 153 9.43 -14.03 0.68
N ILE A 154 8.41 -13.40 0.13
CA ILE A 154 7.86 -12.13 0.63
C ILE A 154 6.35 -12.22 0.86
N ASP A 155 5.87 -11.36 1.75
CA ASP A 155 4.46 -10.99 1.85
C ASP A 155 4.31 -9.52 1.46
N ILE A 156 3.23 -9.20 0.78
CA ILE A 156 2.95 -7.83 0.33
C ILE A 156 2.02 -7.20 1.35
N ASP A 157 2.49 -6.13 1.98
CA ASP A 157 1.75 -5.42 3.02
C ASP A 157 0.84 -4.35 2.41
N ALA A 158 1.32 -3.64 1.39
CA ALA A 158 0.61 -2.63 0.61
C ALA A 158 1.23 -2.53 -0.79
N THR A 159 0.42 -2.23 -1.81
CA THR A 159 0.89 -1.99 -3.17
C THR A 159 -0.14 -1.16 -3.93
N VAL A 160 0.31 -0.24 -4.77
CA VAL A 160 -0.54 0.43 -5.76
C VAL A 160 -0.63 -0.41 -7.03
N ALA A 161 -1.72 -0.33 -7.78
CA ALA A 161 -1.89 -1.12 -9.01
C ALA A 161 -0.94 -0.64 -10.12
N ARG A 162 -0.80 0.68 -10.24
CA ARG A 162 0.10 1.34 -11.18
C ARG A 162 1.26 2.00 -10.44
N PRO A 163 2.53 1.65 -10.75
CA PRO A 163 3.68 2.25 -10.09
C PRO A 163 3.67 3.78 -10.13
N ASP A 164 3.17 4.40 -11.20
CA ASP A 164 3.11 5.85 -11.36
C ASP A 164 2.17 6.55 -10.36
N ASN A 165 1.22 5.83 -9.78
CA ASN A 165 0.31 6.36 -8.76
C ASN A 165 0.89 6.26 -7.34
N GLY A 166 2.05 5.63 -7.18
CA GLY A 166 2.70 5.48 -5.87
C GLY A 166 3.13 6.80 -5.22
N VAL A 167 3.67 6.70 -4.01
CA VAL A 167 4.15 7.86 -3.26
C VAL A 167 5.38 8.45 -3.93
N GLU A 168 5.28 9.71 -4.38
CA GLU A 168 6.41 10.42 -4.96
C GLU A 168 7.53 10.65 -3.93
N VAL A 169 8.78 10.54 -4.37
CA VAL A 169 9.95 10.82 -3.50
C VAL A 169 9.99 12.28 -2.98
N ASP A 170 9.25 13.18 -3.61
CA ASP A 170 9.23 14.59 -3.25
C ASP A 170 8.21 14.93 -2.16
N THR A 171 7.19 14.09 -1.93
CA THR A 171 6.15 14.31 -0.92
C THR A 171 6.60 13.93 0.49
N VAL A 172 7.63 13.08 0.62
CA VAL A 172 8.16 12.61 1.90
C VAL A 172 9.62 13.06 2.10
N GLU A 173 9.91 13.60 3.28
CA GLU A 173 11.27 13.96 3.71
C GLU A 173 11.93 12.77 4.42
N LEU A 174 12.92 12.15 3.78
CA LEU A 174 13.67 11.02 4.35
C LEU A 174 14.86 11.52 5.18
N GLU A 175 14.71 11.57 6.51
CA GLU A 175 15.74 12.07 7.41
C GLU A 175 17.00 11.18 7.39
N SER A 176 16.83 9.87 7.26
CA SER A 176 17.91 8.89 7.17
C SER A 176 18.62 8.89 5.82
N GLN A 177 17.96 9.36 4.76
CA GLN A 177 18.49 9.45 3.41
C GLN A 177 18.31 10.85 2.80
N PRO A 178 18.94 11.90 3.39
CA PRO A 178 18.73 13.30 2.97
C PRO A 178 19.29 13.60 1.57
N ARG A 179 20.08 12.68 1.01
CA ARG A 179 20.64 12.78 -0.33
C ARG A 179 20.02 11.81 -1.32
N PHE A 180 18.97 11.07 -0.94
CA PHE A 180 18.33 10.06 -1.79
C PHE A 180 18.07 10.58 -3.20
N ARG A 181 17.50 11.79 -3.30
CA ARG A 181 17.19 12.50 -4.56
C ARG A 181 18.41 12.81 -5.45
N ARG A 182 19.61 12.84 -4.86
CA ARG A 182 20.87 13.16 -5.56
C ARG A 182 21.72 11.92 -5.80
N LEU A 183 21.32 10.77 -5.27
CA LEU A 183 22.01 9.52 -5.52
C LEU A 183 21.74 9.07 -6.95
N ARG A 184 22.78 8.56 -7.60
CA ARG A 184 22.61 7.82 -8.83
C ARG A 184 22.19 6.40 -8.43
N LEU A 185 20.89 6.19 -8.36
CA LEU A 185 20.31 4.88 -8.02
C LEU A 185 20.52 3.91 -9.19
N GLU A 186 20.90 2.68 -8.85
CA GLU A 186 21.03 1.58 -9.80
C GLU A 186 19.98 0.52 -9.47
N ALA A 187 19.46 -0.16 -10.48
CA ALA A 187 18.48 -1.22 -10.29
C ALA A 187 19.06 -2.31 -9.38
N GLU A 188 18.19 -2.94 -8.60
CA GLU A 188 18.48 -4.01 -7.66
C GLU A 188 19.28 -3.60 -6.42
N THR A 189 19.48 -2.29 -6.21
CA THR A 189 20.17 -1.74 -5.04
C THR A 189 19.30 -1.78 -3.79
N TYR A 190 19.94 -2.03 -2.65
CA TYR A 190 19.35 -1.96 -1.32
C TYR A 190 19.93 -0.77 -0.56
N LEU A 191 19.07 0.05 0.04
CA LEU A 191 19.48 1.18 0.86
C LEU A 191 18.86 1.05 2.26
N PRO A 192 19.66 1.08 3.34
CA PRO A 192 19.11 1.06 4.69
C PRO A 192 18.38 2.37 4.99
N ILE A 193 17.25 2.28 5.69
CA ILE A 193 16.48 3.43 6.17
C ILE A 193 16.11 3.26 7.64
N SER A 194 15.80 4.37 8.31
CA SER A 194 15.28 4.34 9.68
C SER A 194 13.87 3.74 9.69
N GLU A 195 13.46 3.23 10.86
CA GLU A 195 12.09 2.78 11.09
C GLU A 195 11.09 3.93 10.92
N ASP A 196 11.42 5.12 11.43
CA ASP A 196 10.53 6.29 11.33
C ASP A 196 10.27 6.71 9.86
N ASP A 197 11.32 6.78 9.02
CA ASP A 197 11.17 7.09 7.60
C ASP A 197 10.39 5.99 6.87
N PHE A 198 10.62 4.73 7.26
CA PHE A 198 9.93 3.59 6.69
C PHE A 198 8.43 3.64 7.00
N GLU A 199 8.06 3.85 8.26
CA GLU A 199 6.66 3.90 8.69
C GLU A 199 5.93 5.08 8.04
N LEU A 200 6.60 6.23 7.91
CA LEU A 200 6.05 7.40 7.21
C LEU A 200 5.71 7.08 5.75
N LEU A 201 6.63 6.44 5.03
CA LEU A 201 6.39 6.02 3.65
C LEU A 201 5.32 4.93 3.54
N ALA A 202 5.32 3.98 4.46
CA ALA A 202 4.35 2.88 4.46
C ALA A 202 2.93 3.36 4.75
N GLU A 203 2.78 4.35 5.63
CA GLU A 203 1.51 5.01 5.92
C GLU A 203 1.01 5.76 4.69
N ALA A 204 1.84 6.61 4.09
CA ALA A 204 1.50 7.34 2.87
C ALA A 204 1.10 6.41 1.71
N LEU A 205 1.80 5.28 1.54
CA LEU A 205 1.44 4.32 0.49
C LEU A 205 0.12 3.62 0.79
N THR A 206 -0.15 3.31 2.05
CA THR A 206 -1.42 2.67 2.45
C THR A 206 -2.60 3.59 2.16
N GLU A 207 -2.46 4.89 2.43
CA GLU A 207 -3.47 5.90 2.11
C GLU A 207 -3.78 5.93 0.61
N VAL A 208 -2.75 5.97 -0.24
CA VAL A 208 -2.91 5.95 -1.71
C VAL A 208 -3.57 4.67 -2.19
N THR A 209 -3.18 3.50 -1.68
CA THR A 209 -3.82 2.23 -2.05
C THR A 209 -5.29 2.19 -1.64
N GLU A 210 -5.62 2.72 -0.45
CA GLU A 210 -7.00 2.80 0.02
C GLU A 210 -7.84 3.75 -0.86
N GLU A 211 -7.26 4.83 -1.41
CA GLU A 211 -7.93 5.71 -2.38
C GLU A 211 -8.15 5.01 -3.74
N GLU A 212 -7.16 4.28 -4.26
CA GLU A 212 -7.30 3.54 -5.54
C GLU A 212 -8.35 2.43 -5.47
N ASP A 213 -8.39 1.66 -4.36
CA ASP A 213 -9.38 0.59 -4.17
C ASP A 213 -10.82 1.14 -4.19
N VAL A 214 -11.04 2.36 -3.68
CA VAL A 214 -12.35 3.03 -3.69
C VAL A 214 -12.74 3.46 -5.10
N ASP A 215 -11.81 4.02 -5.88
CA ASP A 215 -12.06 4.44 -7.26
C ASP A 215 -12.42 3.23 -8.16
N GLU A 216 -11.80 2.05 -7.97
CA GLU A 216 -12.12 0.84 -8.75
C GLU A 216 -13.52 0.27 -8.43
N GLU A 217 -13.93 0.24 -7.15
CA GLU A 217 -15.26 -0.22 -6.74
C GLU A 217 -16.40 0.67 -7.29
N GLU A 218 -16.19 1.99 -7.36
CA GLU A 218 -17.21 2.91 -7.90
C GLU A 218 -17.47 2.68 -9.39
N VAL A 219 -16.41 2.39 -10.16
CA VAL A 219 -16.54 2.10 -11.59
C VAL A 219 -17.30 0.79 -11.80
N GLU A 220 -17.01 -0.27 -11.05
CA GLU A 220 -17.74 -1.54 -11.18
C GLU A 220 -19.23 -1.41 -10.81
N GLU A 221 -19.58 -0.67 -9.75
CA GLU A 221 -20.99 -0.46 -9.36
C GLU A 221 -21.78 0.37 -10.40
N GLU A 222 -21.17 1.36 -11.06
CA GLU A 222 -21.81 2.14 -12.12
C GLU A 222 -22.11 1.28 -13.37
N PHE A 223 -21.24 0.33 -13.70
CA PHE A 223 -21.47 -0.61 -14.81
C PHE A 223 -22.53 -1.67 -14.51
N GLU A 224 -22.66 -2.13 -13.26
CA GLU A 224 -23.73 -3.07 -12.88
C GLU A 224 -25.11 -2.40 -12.85
N GLU A 225 -25.21 -1.12 -12.46
CA GLU A 225 -26.49 -0.39 -12.50
C GLU A 225 -26.96 -0.09 -13.95
N GLU A 226 -26.06 0.07 -14.93
CA GLU A 226 -26.43 0.26 -16.34
C GLU A 226 -26.85 -1.04 -17.06
N GLU A 227 -26.42 -2.23 -16.63
CA GLU A 227 -26.85 -3.50 -17.22
C GLU A 227 -28.24 -3.98 -16.74
N GLU A 228 -28.80 -3.38 -15.69
CA GLU A 228 -30.12 -3.71 -15.14
C GLU A 228 -31.30 -2.85 -15.67
N GLU A 229 -31.10 -1.91 -16.62
CA GLU A 229 -32.19 -1.14 -17.28
C GLU A 229 -32.64 -1.64 -18.66
#